data_AF-A0A937WIP1-F1
#
_entry.id   AF-A0A937WIP1-F1
#
_cell.length_a   1.000
_cell.length_b   1.000
_cell.length_c   1.000
_cell.angle_alpha   90.00
_cell.angle_beta   90.00
_cell.angle_gamma   90.00
#
_symmetry.space_group_name_H-M   'P 1'
#
loop_
_entity.id
_entity.type
_entity.pdbx_description
1 polymer ?
#
loop_
_entity_poly.entity_id
_entity_poly.type
_entity_poly.pdbx_seq_one_letter_code
_entity_poly.pdbx_strand_id
1 'polypeptide(L)'
;MWNEEKQHRFDELRLKEAEGVLNDAEVQELQAFFAELEAEEADALKKGMQRLDARLDFLRSEKESVEAKNERLAAIVAEQERLLADAREYLTRVRCI
;
A
#
# COMPACT_ATOMS: atom_id res chain seq x y z
N MET A 1 21.47 1.85 -15.34
CA MET A 1 21.85 0.93 -14.26
C MET A 1 23.17 1.38 -13.70
N TRP A 2 23.08 1.90 -12.48
CA TRP A 2 24.21 2.34 -11.69
C TRP A 2 25.18 1.18 -11.38
N ASN A 3 26.48 1.40 -11.51
CA ASN A 3 27.54 0.41 -11.26
C ASN A 3 28.77 1.07 -10.60
N GLU A 4 29.75 0.27 -10.18
CA GLU A 4 30.95 0.76 -9.47
C GLU A 4 31.78 1.75 -10.30
N GLU A 5 31.87 1.55 -11.61
CA GLU A 5 32.60 2.44 -12.51
C GLU A 5 31.92 3.83 -12.61
N LYS A 6 30.60 3.85 -12.75
CA LYS A 6 29.80 5.09 -12.72
C LYS A 6 29.88 5.76 -11.36
N GLN A 7 29.84 5.00 -10.27
CA GLN A 7 29.99 5.54 -8.92
C GLN A 7 31.35 6.22 -8.76
N HIS A 8 32.44 5.57 -9.16
CA HIS A 8 33.78 6.15 -9.11
C HIS A 8 33.86 7.43 -9.94
N ARG A 9 33.34 7.42 -11.17
CA ARG A 9 33.31 8.58 -12.05
C ARG A 9 32.48 9.73 -11.48
N PHE A 10 31.32 9.42 -10.90
CA PHE A 10 30.47 10.40 -10.24
C PHE A 10 31.18 11.04 -9.04
N ASP A 11 31.86 10.25 -8.22
CA ASP A 11 32.60 10.73 -7.06
C ASP A 11 33.78 11.64 -7.47
N GLU A 12 34.51 11.29 -8.54
CA GLU A 12 35.53 12.16 -9.13
C GLU A 12 34.97 13.51 -9.58
N LEU A 13 33.83 13.50 -10.28
CA LEU A 13 33.17 14.73 -10.74
C LEU A 13 32.68 15.56 -9.55
N ARG A 14 32.14 14.94 -8.51
CA ARG A 14 31.70 15.62 -7.28
C ARG A 14 32.87 16.26 -6.53
N LEU A 15 34.03 15.63 -6.53
CA LEU A 15 35.25 16.20 -5.95
C LEU A 15 35.71 17.43 -6.73
N LYS A 16 35.79 17.32 -8.07
CA LYS A 16 36.13 18.46 -8.93
C LYS A 16 35.12 19.61 -8.82
N GLU A 17 33.84 19.29 -8.59
CA GLU A 17 32.78 20.29 -8.41
C GLU A 17 33.02 21.08 -7.13
N ALA A 18 33.34 20.40 -6.03
CA ALA A 18 33.69 21.02 -4.76
C ALA A 18 34.96 21.87 -4.86
N GLU A 19 35.92 21.47 -5.70
CA GLU A 19 37.14 22.22 -5.99
C GLU A 19 36.92 23.39 -6.96
N GLY A 20 35.74 23.48 -7.61
CA GLY A 20 35.40 24.53 -8.57
C GLY A 20 36.18 24.44 -9.89
N VAL A 21 36.70 23.25 -10.23
CA VAL A 21 37.56 23.02 -11.40
C VAL A 21 36.86 22.25 -12.52
N LEU A 22 35.54 22.07 -12.42
CA LEU A 22 34.77 21.41 -13.46
C LEU A 22 34.80 22.21 -14.77
N ASN A 23 35.00 21.51 -15.88
CA ASN A 23 34.76 22.08 -17.21
C ASN A 23 33.34 21.79 -17.70
N ASP A 24 32.92 22.47 -18.79
CA ASP A 24 31.56 22.36 -19.32
C ASP A 24 31.15 20.93 -19.72
N ALA A 25 32.09 20.11 -20.22
CA ALA A 25 31.81 18.73 -20.59
C ALA A 25 31.58 17.87 -19.34
N GLU A 26 32.38 18.08 -18.30
CA GLU A 26 32.23 17.42 -17.00
C GLU A 26 30.93 17.86 -16.30
N VAL A 27 30.46 19.10 -16.51
CA VAL A 27 29.19 19.59 -15.96
C VAL A 27 28.03 18.84 -16.61
N GLN A 28 28.07 18.70 -17.95
CA GLN A 28 27.05 17.95 -18.68
C GLN A 28 27.05 16.47 -18.28
N GLU A 29 28.23 15.88 -18.08
CA GLU A 29 28.36 14.50 -17.62
C GLU A 29 27.76 14.32 -16.21
N LEU A 30 28.05 15.23 -15.28
CA LEU A 30 27.50 15.21 -13.93
C LEU A 30 25.97 15.38 -13.93
N GLN A 31 25.44 16.28 -14.76
CA GLN A 31 23.99 16.45 -14.96
C GLN A 31 23.34 15.19 -15.53
N ALA A 32 24.01 14.50 -16.45
CA ALA A 32 23.51 13.24 -17.01
C ALA A 32 23.41 12.14 -15.94
N PHE A 33 24.37 12.06 -15.00
CA PHE A 33 24.28 11.13 -13.88
C PHE A 33 23.08 11.43 -12.98
N PHE A 34 22.84 12.71 -12.64
CA PHE A 34 21.66 13.08 -11.86
C PHE A 34 20.36 12.73 -12.58
N ALA A 35 20.26 13.01 -13.89
CA ALA A 35 19.07 12.66 -14.66
C ALA A 35 18.83 11.14 -14.74
N GLU A 36 19.89 10.31 -14.82
CA GLU A 36 19.77 8.85 -14.76
C GLU A 36 19.23 8.40 -13.39
N LEU A 37 19.81 8.92 -12.30
CA LEU A 37 19.38 8.59 -10.93
C LEU A 37 17.93 9.02 -10.66
N GLU A 38 17.55 10.23 -11.07
CA GLU A 38 16.18 10.73 -10.94
C GLU A 38 15.19 9.88 -11.73
N ALA A 39 15.55 9.42 -12.93
CA ALA A 39 14.71 8.54 -13.72
C ALA A 39 14.54 7.16 -13.08
N GLU A 40 15.63 6.59 -12.53
CA GLU A 40 15.58 5.33 -11.78
C GLU A 40 14.73 5.46 -10.51
N GLU A 41 14.88 6.55 -9.75
CA GLU A 41 14.10 6.85 -8.56
C GLU A 41 12.61 7.02 -8.89
N ALA A 42 12.28 7.79 -9.93
CA ALA A 42 10.91 8.02 -10.37
C ALA A 42 10.21 6.71 -10.79
N ASP A 43 10.90 5.83 -11.50
CA ASP A 43 10.36 4.51 -11.88
C ASP A 43 10.15 3.62 -10.65
N ALA A 44 11.13 3.58 -9.74
CA ALA A 44 11.02 2.81 -8.49
C ALA A 44 9.86 3.31 -7.62
N LEU A 45 9.70 4.62 -7.48
CA LEU A 45 8.61 5.25 -6.73
C LEU A 45 7.27 4.93 -7.37
N LYS A 46 7.14 5.08 -8.69
CA LYS A 46 5.92 4.75 -9.43
C LYS A 46 5.49 3.30 -9.20
N LYS A 47 6.43 2.35 -9.31
CA LYS A 47 6.17 0.93 -9.04
C LYS A 47 5.79 0.70 -7.56
N GLY A 48 6.41 1.42 -6.64
CA GLY A 48 6.04 1.44 -5.23
C GLY A 48 4.59 1.88 -5.02
N MET A 49 4.19 3.01 -5.58
CA MET A 49 2.84 3.55 -5.49
C MET A 49 1.80 2.60 -6.10
N GLN A 50 2.07 2.03 -7.28
CA GLN A 50 1.18 1.05 -7.90
C GLN A 50 0.93 -0.18 -7.02
N ARG A 51 1.97 -0.67 -6.31
CA ARG A 51 1.82 -1.77 -5.36
C ARG A 51 0.99 -1.37 -4.14
N LEU A 52 1.16 -0.15 -3.64
CA LEU A 52 0.36 0.37 -2.53
C LEU A 52 -1.10 0.53 -2.91
N ASP A 53 -1.40 1.09 -4.08
CA ASP A 53 -2.77 1.25 -4.58
C ASP A 53 -3.46 -0.11 -4.71
N ALA A 54 -2.80 -1.08 -5.35
CA ALA A 54 -3.31 -2.44 -5.47
C ALA A 54 -3.57 -3.09 -4.09
N ARG A 55 -2.70 -2.82 -3.10
CA ARG A 55 -2.88 -3.34 -1.74
C ARG A 55 -4.05 -2.65 -1.03
N LEU A 56 -4.25 -1.35 -1.23
CA LEU A 56 -5.37 -0.60 -0.67
C LEU A 56 -6.71 -1.09 -1.23
N ASP A 57 -6.78 -1.31 -2.54
CA ASP A 57 -8.00 -1.83 -3.18
C ASP A 57 -8.33 -3.24 -2.68
N PHE A 58 -7.31 -4.10 -2.55
CA PHE A 58 -7.48 -5.43 -1.96
C PHE A 58 -8.01 -5.36 -0.53
N LEU A 59 -7.39 -4.54 0.34
CA LEU A 59 -7.81 -4.40 1.73
C LEU A 59 -9.21 -3.80 1.87
N ARG A 60 -9.60 -2.88 0.97
CA ARG A 60 -10.95 -2.32 0.93
C ARG A 60 -11.98 -3.40 0.61
N SER A 61 -11.72 -4.23 -0.40
CA SER A 61 -12.57 -5.36 -0.77
C SER A 61 -12.67 -6.40 0.35
N GLU A 62 -11.55 -6.73 1.01
CA GLU A 62 -11.58 -7.61 2.18
C GLU A 62 -12.41 -7.04 3.33
N LYS A 63 -12.26 -5.75 3.62
CA LYS A 63 -13.06 -5.07 4.63
C LYS A 63 -14.56 -5.16 4.33
N GLU A 64 -14.96 -4.78 3.12
CA GLU A 64 -16.37 -4.84 2.68
C GLU A 64 -16.92 -6.27 2.79
N SER A 65 -16.12 -7.28 2.40
CA SER A 65 -16.50 -8.70 2.51
C SER A 65 -16.69 -9.14 3.96
N VAL A 66 -15.81 -8.72 4.87
CA VAL A 66 -15.90 -9.04 6.30
C VAL A 66 -17.08 -8.31 6.94
N GLU A 67 -17.31 -7.05 6.61
CA GLU A 67 -18.46 -6.26 7.09
C GLU A 67 -19.78 -6.90 6.66
N ALA A 68 -19.93 -7.29 5.38
CA ALA A 68 -21.12 -7.97 4.89
C ALA A 68 -21.35 -9.34 5.58
N LYS A 69 -20.28 -10.09 5.89
CA LYS A 69 -20.39 -11.33 6.67
C LYS A 69 -20.85 -11.05 8.10
N ASN A 70 -20.33 -10.00 8.72
CA ASN A 70 -20.70 -9.59 10.07
C ASN A 70 -22.18 -9.22 10.14
N GLU A 71 -22.67 -8.40 9.22
CA GLU A 71 -24.09 -8.02 9.13
C GLU A 71 -25.01 -9.24 9.00
N ARG A 72 -24.63 -10.22 8.15
CA ARG A 72 -25.39 -11.47 8.01
C ARG A 72 -25.41 -12.28 9.29
N LEU A 73 -24.27 -12.39 9.99
CA LEU A 73 -24.19 -13.08 11.28
C LEU A 73 -25.04 -12.38 12.34
N ALA A 74 -25.00 -11.05 12.40
CA ALA A 74 -25.84 -10.27 13.31
C ALA A 74 -27.34 -10.50 13.06
N ALA A 75 -27.76 -10.55 11.79
CA ALA A 75 -29.14 -10.87 11.43
C ALA A 75 -29.55 -12.29 11.85
N ILE A 76 -28.66 -13.28 11.67
CA ILE A 76 -28.91 -14.67 12.10
C ILE A 76 -29.06 -14.73 13.63
N VAL A 77 -28.19 -14.06 14.38
CA VAL A 77 -28.25 -14.02 15.85
C VAL A 77 -29.57 -13.40 16.30
N ALA A 78 -29.97 -12.25 15.73
CA ALA A 78 -31.22 -11.60 16.05
C ALA A 78 -32.44 -12.49 15.79
N GLU A 79 -32.46 -13.24 14.68
CA GLU A 79 -33.55 -14.17 14.38
C GLU A 79 -33.56 -15.37 15.35
N GLN A 80 -32.39 -15.90 15.72
CA GLN A 80 -32.30 -16.97 16.72
C GLN A 80 -32.81 -16.51 18.09
N GLU A 81 -32.48 -15.29 18.51
CA GLU A 81 -32.98 -14.70 19.75
C GLU A 81 -34.50 -14.52 19.72
N ARG A 82 -35.05 -14.05 18.60
CA ARG A 82 -36.50 -13.92 18.38
C ARG A 82 -37.21 -15.27 18.48
N LEU A 83 -36.72 -16.28 17.75
CA LEU A 83 -37.29 -17.63 17.78
C LEU A 83 -37.22 -18.28 19.17
N LEU A 84 -36.12 -18.04 19.90
CA LEU A 84 -35.97 -18.51 21.27
C LEU A 84 -37.00 -17.86 22.21
N ALA A 85 -37.23 -16.55 22.06
CA ALA A 85 -38.24 -15.82 22.83
C ALA A 85 -39.65 -16.36 22.53
N ASP A 86 -40.00 -16.51 21.25
CA ASP A 86 -41.30 -17.04 20.81
C ASP A 86 -41.53 -18.46 21.37
N ALA A 87 -40.52 -19.34 21.29
CA ALA A 87 -40.60 -20.70 21.80
C ALA A 87 -40.79 -20.74 23.32
N ARG A 88 -40.11 -19.85 24.07
CA ARG A 88 -40.30 -19.71 25.52
C ARG A 88 -41.70 -19.24 25.85
N GLU A 89 -42.21 -18.23 25.16
CA GLU A 89 -43.57 -17.74 25.36
C GLU A 89 -44.61 -18.82 25.08
N TYR A 90 -44.46 -19.56 23.98
CA TYR A 90 -45.34 -20.68 23.64
C TYR A 90 -45.36 -21.74 24.74
N LEU A 91 -44.19 -22.16 25.24
CA LEU A 91 -44.09 -23.13 26.33
C LEU A 91 -44.76 -22.63 27.62
N THR A 92 -44.63 -21.34 27.94
CA THR A 92 -45.33 -20.74 29.08
C THR A 92 -46.84 -20.79 28.90
N ARG A 93 -47.36 -20.44 27.72
CA ARG A 93 -48.81 -20.48 27.44
C ARG A 93 -49.38 -21.89 27.55
N VAL A 94 -48.70 -22.89 26.99
CA VAL A 94 -49.17 -24.29 27.04
C VAL A 94 -49.10 -24.89 28.45
N ARG A 95 -48.15 -24.47 29.29
CA ARG A 95 -48.06 -24.93 30.70
C ARG A 95 -49.13 -24.33 31.63
N CYS A 96 -49.79 -23.26 31.23
CA CYS A 96 -50.83 -22.58 32.03
C CYS A 96 -52.26 -23.03 31.68
N ILE A 97 -52.42 -23.96 30.73
CA ILE A 97 -53.66 -24.64 30.36
C ILE A 97 -53.66 -26.02 31.01
#